data_AF-A0A929VU73-F1
#
_entry.id   AF-A0A929VU73-F1
#
_cell.length_a   1.000
_cell.length_b   1.000
_cell.length_c   1.000
_cell.angle_alpha   90.00
_cell.angle_beta   90.00
_cell.angle_gamma   90.00
#
_symmetry.space_group_name_H-M   'P 1'
#
loop_
_entity.id
_entity.type
_entity.pdbx_description
1 polymer ?
#
loop_
_entity_poly.entity_id
_entity_poly.type
_entity_poly.pdbx_seq_one_letter_code
_entity_poly.pdbx_strand_id
1 'polypeptide(L)'
;MYFTGIIITVITFFIIGIFHPIVIKTEYYFGTKPWWIFLVSGLICVACSIVVCNIIASTILGILGATLLWSINELFEQKERVEKGWFPKNEKRASEYTHK
;
A
#
# COMPACT_ATOMS: atom_id res chain seq x y z
N MET A 1 -14.36 -28.84 -4.32
CA MET A 1 -14.35 -28.26 -2.95
C MET A 1 -14.17 -26.74 -3.07
N TYR A 2 -15.06 -25.94 -2.47
CA TYR A 2 -15.15 -24.47 -2.67
C TYR A 2 -14.29 -23.66 -1.68
N PHE A 3 -13.03 -24.05 -1.41
CA PHE A 3 -12.15 -23.29 -0.48
C PHE A 3 -11.46 -22.10 -1.12
N THR A 4 -11.45 -22.03 -2.46
CA THR A 4 -10.76 -20.98 -3.21
C THR A 4 -11.15 -19.58 -2.74
N GLY A 5 -12.45 -19.33 -2.50
CA GLY A 5 -12.93 -18.05 -2.00
C GLY A 5 -12.41 -17.73 -0.59
N ILE A 6 -12.48 -18.69 0.34
CA ILE A 6 -11.99 -18.50 1.72
C ILE A 6 -10.48 -18.23 1.72
N ILE A 7 -9.71 -19.00 0.94
CA ILE A 7 -8.25 -18.84 0.84
C ILE A 7 -7.91 -17.43 0.32
N ILE A 8 -8.58 -16.98 -0.74
CA ILE A 8 -8.35 -15.64 -1.31
C ILE A 8 -8.69 -14.55 -0.29
N THR A 9 -9.82 -14.65 0.41
CA THR A 9 -10.22 -13.64 1.40
C THR A 9 -9.23 -13.54 2.55
N VAL A 10 -8.76 -14.68 3.08
CA VAL A 10 -7.75 -14.71 4.14
C VAL A 10 -6.45 -14.04 3.68
N ILE A 11 -5.96 -14.41 2.50
CA ILE A 11 -4.73 -13.81 1.93
C ILE A 11 -4.92 -12.31 1.70
N THR A 12 -6.08 -11.88 1.18
CA THR A 12 -6.42 -10.47 0.94
C THR A 12 -6.34 -9.67 2.24
N PHE A 13 -6.95 -10.19 3.31
CA PHE A 13 -6.94 -9.54 4.62
C PHE A 13 -5.51 -9.34 5.14
N PHE A 14 -4.64 -10.35 4.99
CA PHE A 14 -3.25 -10.22 5.38
C PHE A 14 -2.48 -9.22 4.52
N ILE A 15 -2.68 -9.22 3.19
CA ILE A 15 -2.03 -8.24 2.30
C ILE A 15 -2.40 -6.82 2.75
N ILE A 16 -3.68 -6.51 2.84
CA ILE A 16 -4.15 -5.18 3.25
C ILE A 16 -3.64 -4.83 4.66
N GLY A 17 -3.73 -5.77 5.60
CA GLY A 17 -3.30 -5.57 6.99
C GLY A 17 -1.80 -5.31 7.13
N ILE A 18 -0.95 -5.91 6.29
CA ILE A 18 0.50 -5.68 6.28
C ILE A 18 0.84 -4.34 5.62
N PHE A 19 0.11 -3.95 4.56
CA PHE A 19 0.39 -2.71 3.84
C PHE A 19 0.11 -1.45 4.66
N HIS A 20 -0.86 -1.47 5.58
CA HIS A 20 -1.13 -0.32 6.46
C HIS A 20 0.12 0.10 7.30
N PRO A 21 0.74 -0.79 8.10
CA PRO A 21 2.00 -0.50 8.77
C PRO A 21 3.15 -0.11 7.83
N ILE A 22 3.22 -0.71 6.63
CA ILE A 22 4.25 -0.37 5.64
C ILE A 22 4.10 1.08 5.21
N VAL A 23 2.90 1.53 4.88
CA VAL A 23 2.63 2.92 4.46
C VAL A 23 2.96 3.89 5.60
N ILE A 24 2.53 3.60 6.83
CA ILE A 24 2.85 4.44 8.01
C ILE A 24 4.36 4.56 8.20
N LYS A 25 5.10 3.45 8.15
CA LYS A 25 6.57 3.48 8.27
C LYS A 25 7.22 4.21 7.10
N THR A 26 6.70 4.03 5.89
CA THR A 26 7.22 4.71 4.70
C THR A 26 7.04 6.22 4.83
N GLU A 27 5.87 6.67 5.26
CA GLU A 27 5.61 8.08 5.56
C GLU A 27 6.53 8.58 6.66
N TYR A 28 6.70 7.82 7.75
CA TYR A 28 7.51 8.25 8.89
C TYR A 28 9.00 8.44 8.55
N TYR A 29 9.58 7.52 7.78
CA TYR A 29 11.01 7.55 7.42
C TYR A 29 11.29 8.35 6.15
N PHE A 30 10.55 8.12 5.08
CA PHE A 30 10.82 8.65 3.73
C PHE A 30 9.83 9.70 3.25
N GLY A 31 8.64 9.75 3.85
CA GLY A 31 7.58 10.68 3.48
C GLY A 31 6.78 10.21 2.29
N THR A 32 6.29 11.16 1.52
CA THR A 32 5.51 10.91 0.29
C THR A 32 6.39 10.74 -0.95
N LYS A 33 7.72 10.93 -0.84
CA LYS A 33 8.67 10.82 -1.96
C LYS A 33 8.69 9.47 -2.68
N PRO A 34 8.59 8.30 -2.02
CA PRO A 34 8.66 7.00 -2.69
C PRO A 34 7.34 6.55 -3.34
N TRP A 35 6.36 7.44 -3.54
CA TRP A 35 5.06 7.11 -4.14
C TRP A 35 5.18 6.38 -5.50
N TRP A 36 6.18 6.74 -6.31
CA TRP A 36 6.40 6.14 -7.63
C TRP A 36 6.81 4.66 -7.55
N ILE A 37 7.43 4.22 -6.45
CA ILE A 37 7.79 2.81 -6.26
C ILE A 37 6.51 1.97 -6.12
N PHE A 38 5.54 2.46 -5.36
CA PHE A 38 4.21 1.83 -5.24
C PHE A 38 3.47 1.81 -6.58
N LEU A 39 3.59 2.88 -7.37
CA LEU A 39 2.99 2.95 -8.71
C LEU A 39 3.57 1.89 -9.65
N VAL A 40 4.90 1.87 -9.80
CA VAL A 40 5.59 0.95 -10.72
C VAL A 40 5.37 -0.50 -10.31
N SER A 41 5.55 -0.81 -9.01
CA SER A 41 5.32 -2.17 -8.51
C SER A 41 3.85 -2.61 -8.65
N GLY A 42 2.90 -1.69 -8.42
CA GLY A 42 1.47 -1.95 -8.62
C GLY A 42 1.12 -2.28 -10.07
N LEU A 43 1.61 -1.47 -11.01
CA LEU A 43 1.40 -1.72 -12.45
C LEU A 43 2.04 -3.03 -12.91
N ILE A 44 3.24 -3.37 -12.44
CA ILE A 44 3.88 -4.65 -12.73
C ILE A 44 3.03 -5.81 -12.21
N CYS A 45 2.53 -5.73 -10.98
CA CYS A 45 1.68 -6.79 -10.40
C CYS A 45 0.38 -6.97 -11.20
N VAL A 46 -0.26 -5.88 -11.62
CA VAL A 46 -1.48 -5.92 -12.45
C VAL A 46 -1.18 -6.49 -13.84
N ALA A 47 -0.07 -6.11 -14.47
CA ALA A 47 0.32 -6.70 -15.75
C ALA A 47 0.61 -8.21 -15.61
N CYS A 48 1.29 -8.60 -14.53
CA CYS A 48 1.55 -10.00 -14.22
C CYS A 48 0.28 -10.80 -13.95
N SER A 49 -0.76 -10.20 -13.34
CA SER A 49 -2.00 -10.92 -13.04
C SER A 49 -2.73 -11.37 -14.31
N ILE A 50 -2.61 -10.62 -15.41
CA ILE A 50 -3.26 -10.92 -16.70
C ILE A 50 -2.60 -12.13 -17.38
N VAL A 51 -1.29 -12.31 -17.23
CA VAL A 51 -0.54 -13.37 -17.92
C VAL A 51 -0.50 -14.69 -17.14
N VAL A 52 -0.88 -14.70 -15.87
CA VAL A 52 -0.83 -15.90 -15.01
C VAL A 52 -2.09 -16.74 -15.17
N CYS A 53 -1.96 -17.98 -15.64
CA CYS A 53 -3.09 -18.88 -15.88
C CYS A 53 -3.74 -19.44 -14.59
N ASN A 54 -3.01 -19.47 -13.47
CA ASN A 54 -3.56 -19.97 -12.21
C ASN A 54 -4.45 -18.89 -11.57
N ILE A 55 -5.75 -19.19 -11.43
CA ILE A 55 -6.75 -18.24 -10.90
C ILE A 55 -6.37 -17.70 -9.51
N ILE A 56 -5.86 -18.55 -8.61
CA ILE A 56 -5.49 -18.11 -7.26
C ILE A 56 -4.31 -17.14 -7.33
N ALA A 57 -3.26 -17.51 -8.07
CA ALA A 57 -2.07 -16.68 -8.21
C ALA A 57 -2.36 -15.36 -8.95
N SER A 58 -3.15 -15.41 -10.03
CA SER A 58 -3.62 -14.24 -10.76
C SER A 58 -4.44 -13.31 -9.85
N THR A 59 -5.35 -13.86 -9.05
CA THR A 59 -6.15 -13.07 -8.10
C THR A 59 -5.28 -12.42 -7.02
N ILE A 60 -4.32 -13.15 -6.45
CA ILE A 60 -3.38 -12.61 -5.45
C ILE A 60 -2.55 -11.47 -6.05
N LEU A 61 -2.04 -11.62 -7.27
CA LEU A 61 -1.31 -10.56 -7.97
C LEU A 61 -2.18 -9.33 -8.24
N GLY A 62 -3.44 -9.54 -8.62
CA GLY A 62 -4.41 -8.45 -8.80
C GLY A 62 -4.67 -7.68 -7.50
N ILE A 63 -4.92 -8.40 -6.40
CA ILE A 63 -5.12 -7.81 -5.07
C ILE A 63 -3.87 -7.07 -4.60
N LEU A 64 -2.69 -7.67 -4.77
CA LEU A 64 -1.42 -7.05 -4.41
C LEU A 64 -1.18 -5.77 -5.22
N GLY A 65 -1.41 -5.81 -6.54
CA GLY A 65 -1.32 -4.66 -7.42
C GLY A 65 -2.28 -3.55 -7.01
N ALA A 66 -3.55 -3.87 -6.76
CA ALA A 66 -4.53 -2.90 -6.28
C ALA A 66 -4.15 -2.31 -4.91
N THR A 67 -3.65 -3.13 -3.98
CA THR A 67 -3.21 -2.67 -2.66
C THR A 67 -2.00 -1.75 -2.76
N LEU A 68 -1.04 -2.06 -3.63
CA LEU A 68 0.12 -1.21 -3.91
C LEU A 68 -0.29 0.15 -4.47
N LEU A 69 -1.20 0.17 -5.45
CA LEU A 69 -1.72 1.42 -6.02
C LEU A 69 -2.51 2.22 -4.98
N TRP A 70 -3.35 1.57 -4.19
CA TRP A 70 -4.09 2.21 -3.10
C TRP A 70 -3.18 2.80 -2.02
N SER A 71 -2.05 2.12 -1.74
CA SER A 71 -1.05 2.56 -0.76
C SER A 71 -0.47 3.95 -1.09
N ILE A 72 -0.55 4.39 -2.36
CA ILE A 72 -0.18 5.76 -2.75
C ILE A 72 -1.14 6.76 -2.10
N ASN A 73 -2.44 6.57 -2.25
CA ASN A 73 -3.45 7.44 -1.64
C ASN A 73 -3.33 7.41 -0.11
N GLU A 74 -3.19 6.21 0.47
CA GLU A 74 -2.99 6.03 1.91
C GLU A 74 -1.73 6.77 2.41
N LEU A 75 -0.65 6.83 1.61
CA LEU A 75 0.58 7.55 1.97
C LEU A 75 0.36 9.06 2.07
N PHE A 76 -0.41 9.64 1.16
CA PHE A 76 -0.75 11.07 1.20
C PHE A 76 -1.74 11.38 2.33
N GLU A 77 -2.76 10.55 2.52
CA GLU A 77 -3.67 10.68 3.66
C GLU A 77 -2.94 10.55 4.99
N GLN A 78 -1.98 9.64 5.10
CA GLN A 78 -1.18 9.47 6.31
C GLN A 78 -0.36 10.72 6.61
N LYS A 79 0.17 11.40 5.58
CA LYS A 79 0.82 12.70 5.75
C LYS A 79 -0.14 13.72 6.36
N GLU A 80 -1.37 13.83 5.84
CA GLU A 80 -2.37 14.74 6.41
C GLU A 80 -2.74 14.37 7.85
N ARG A 81 -2.81 13.08 8.19
CA ARG A 81 -3.08 12.62 9.56
C ARG A 81 -1.95 13.01 10.52
N VAL A 82 -0.70 12.98 10.05
CA VAL A 82 0.45 13.49 10.81
C VAL A 82 0.38 15.02 10.95
N GLU A 83 0.00 15.75 9.90
CA GLU A 83 -0.20 17.22 9.96
C GLU A 83 -1.32 17.62 10.94
N LYS A 84 -2.39 16.82 11.03
CA LYS A 84 -3.48 16.97 12.00
C LYS A 84 -3.07 16.58 13.44
N GLY A 85 -1.88 16.02 13.63
CA GLY A 85 -1.36 15.59 14.93
C GLY A 85 -1.90 14.24 15.43
N TRP A 86 -2.54 13.44 14.57
CA TRP A 86 -3.06 12.12 14.95
C TRP A 86 -1.96 11.06 15.08
N PHE A 87 -0.81 11.29 14.44
CA PHE A 87 0.36 10.42 14.50
C PHE A 87 1.61 11.23 14.84
N PRO A 88 2.61 10.61 15.51
CA PRO A 88 3.83 11.28 15.89
C PRO A 88 4.60 11.73 14.65
N LYS A 89 4.89 13.04 14.60
CA LYS A 89 5.69 13.65 13.56
C LYS A 89 7.15 13.30 13.74
N ASN A 90 7.84 12.98 12.65
CA ASN A 90 9.29 12.82 12.68
C ASN A 90 9.96 14.20 12.73
N GLU A 91 10.61 14.52 13.86
CA GLU A 91 11.29 15.81 14.08
C GLU A 91 12.34 16.12 13.00
N LYS A 92 13.04 15.08 12.49
CA LYS A 92 14.04 15.23 11.41
C LYS A 92 13.44 15.73 10.09
N ARG A 93 12.12 15.65 9.95
CA ARG A 93 11.38 16.08 8.76
C ARG A 93 10.32 17.12 9.10
N ALA A 94 10.51 17.86 10.19
CA ALA A 94 9.57 18.89 10.63
C ALA A 94 9.23 19.90 9.53
N SER A 95 10.19 20.24 8.68
CA SER A 95 10.05 21.18 7.55
C SER A 95 9.05 20.74 6.47
N GLU A 96 8.83 19.44 6.26
CA GLU A 96 7.92 18.93 5.21
C GLU A 96 6.43 19.12 5.52
N TYR A 97 6.13 19.58 6.73
CA TYR A 97 4.77 19.81 7.23
C TYR A 97 4.53 21.26 7.69
N THR A 98 5.54 22.13 7.58
CA THR A 98 5.44 23.55 8.01
C THR A 98 4.93 24.46 6.89
N HIS A 99 4.85 23.97 5.65
CA HIS A 99 4.30 24.75 4.55
C HIS A 99 2.79 24.55 4.44
N LYS A 100 2.05 25.54 4.93
CA LYS A 100 0.66 25.79 4.55
C LYS A 100 0.58 27.17 3.91
#